data_AF-K1RGL1-F1
#
_entry.id   AF-K1RGL1-F1
#
_cell.length_a   1.000
_cell.length_b   1.000
_cell.length_c   1.000
_cell.angle_alpha   90.00
_cell.angle_beta   90.00
_cell.angle_gamma   90.00
#
_symmetry.space_group_name_H-M   'P 1'
#
loop_
_entity.id
_entity.type
_entity.pdbx_description
1 polymer ?
#
loop_
_entity_poly.entity_id
_entity_poly.type
_entity_poly.pdbx_seq_one_letter_code
_entity_poly.pdbx_strand_id
1 'polypeptide(L)'
;DKLKEAVKQSAVKAVVDTAQSTYGSDMKAADKRQIESKLNHEADRMIDKLHTNYEIERNVIENQRVAEQQARYETGKTSEQIDKEFEQKQKVAMEKFNEELTTAISDFAKESTKETVKTVETKKREREKETIEDGVRDHLRGFSRTIPSFLMAYGDNTVTLATFDTIIPDKVFLEVTSITLDQFKFLRDGGDYVEEETGQTKHFDGQLFDSVVFDDSVKEFLALKKKLADYFDEKSVEDIFDYIPPQKTNQIFTPKTMVKKMVDMLEQENPGCFDMPDKTFIDLYMKSGLYITEIVKRLYQSDEMKK
;
A
#
# COMPACT_ATOMS: atom_id res chain seq x y z
N ASP A 1 29.95 -20.84 16.48
CA ASP A 1 28.59 -20.87 17.08
C ASP A 1 28.48 -20.27 18.47
N LYS A 2 29.16 -20.78 19.51
CA LYS A 2 29.06 -20.21 20.88
C LYS A 2 29.41 -18.71 20.96
N LEU A 3 30.43 -18.28 20.21
CA LEU A 3 30.83 -16.87 20.13
C LEU A 3 29.75 -15.99 19.47
N LYS A 4 29.09 -16.52 18.42
CA LYS A 4 27.98 -15.85 17.74
C LYS A 4 26.79 -15.65 18.68
N GLU A 5 26.41 -16.71 19.39
CA GLU A 5 25.35 -16.63 20.41
C GLU A 5 25.67 -15.61 21.51
N ALA A 6 26.91 -15.59 22.02
CA ALA A 6 27.31 -14.65 23.06
C ALA A 6 27.20 -13.18 22.61
N VAL A 7 27.63 -12.87 21.38
CA VAL A 7 27.52 -11.50 20.82
C VAL A 7 26.08 -11.11 20.54
N LYS A 8 25.25 -12.04 20.02
CA LYS A 8 23.82 -11.79 19.80
C LYS A 8 23.08 -11.52 21.11
N GLN A 9 23.32 -12.33 22.15
CA GLN A 9 22.64 -12.16 23.43
C GLN A 9 23.11 -10.94 24.24
N SER A 10 24.35 -10.49 24.03
CA SER A 10 24.89 -9.32 24.74
C SER A 10 24.68 -8.03 23.95
N ALA A 11 25.31 -7.90 22.77
CA ALA A 11 25.36 -6.65 22.03
C ALA A 11 24.06 -6.37 21.27
N VAL A 12 23.56 -7.33 20.47
CA VAL A 12 22.33 -7.12 19.66
C VAL A 12 21.14 -6.89 20.58
N LYS A 13 20.97 -7.75 21.58
CA LYS A 13 19.86 -7.61 22.54
C LYS A 13 19.92 -6.31 23.33
N ALA A 14 21.09 -5.90 23.82
CA ALA A 14 21.22 -4.65 24.56
C ALA A 14 20.86 -3.42 23.70
N VAL A 15 21.27 -3.40 22.44
CA VAL A 15 20.94 -2.31 21.50
C VAL A 15 19.42 -2.26 21.25
N VAL A 16 18.80 -3.41 20.97
CA VAL A 16 17.36 -3.50 20.70
C VAL A 16 16.53 -3.15 21.93
N ASP A 17 16.90 -3.63 23.12
CA ASP A 17 16.19 -3.35 24.37
C ASP A 17 16.35 -1.88 24.79
N THR A 18 17.53 -1.28 24.57
CA THR A 18 17.74 0.16 24.82
C THR A 18 16.90 1.02 23.88
N ALA A 19 16.83 0.66 22.59
CA ALA A 19 15.96 1.34 21.63
C ALA A 19 14.49 1.19 22.01
N GLN A 20 14.05 -0.02 22.39
CA GLN A 20 12.68 -0.26 22.84
C GLN A 20 12.32 0.54 24.10
N SER A 21 13.24 0.66 25.06
CA SER A 21 13.04 1.45 26.27
C SER A 21 12.98 2.96 25.98
N THR A 22 13.70 3.43 24.96
CA THR A 22 13.77 4.86 24.60
C THR A 22 12.55 5.29 23.78
N TYR A 23 12.16 4.48 22.80
CA TYR A 23 11.10 4.82 21.85
C TYR A 23 9.73 4.22 22.21
N GLY A 24 9.68 3.25 23.12
CA GLY A 24 8.42 2.70 23.65
C GLY A 24 7.46 2.27 22.54
N SER A 25 6.28 2.89 22.51
CA SER A 25 5.22 2.64 21.52
C SER A 25 5.56 3.07 20.09
N ASP A 26 6.51 4.00 19.91
CA ASP A 26 6.91 4.49 18.58
C ASP A 26 7.67 3.41 17.78
N MET A 27 8.32 2.49 18.49
CA MET A 27 8.97 1.31 17.91
C MET A 27 7.98 0.14 17.83
N LYS A 28 7.34 -0.03 16.66
CA LYS A 28 6.40 -1.15 16.45
C LYS A 28 7.14 -2.48 16.51
N ALA A 29 6.42 -3.53 16.91
CA ALA A 29 6.96 -4.89 16.99
C ALA A 29 7.55 -5.39 15.65
N ALA A 30 7.02 -4.95 14.52
CA ALA A 30 7.55 -5.26 13.20
C ALA A 30 8.94 -4.63 12.97
N ASP A 31 9.14 -3.36 13.38
CA ASP A 31 10.43 -2.70 13.27
C ASP A 31 11.46 -3.33 14.19
N LYS A 32 11.04 -3.68 15.42
CA LYS A 32 11.88 -4.41 16.36
C LYS A 32 12.45 -5.68 15.74
N ARG A 33 11.58 -6.53 15.18
CA ARG A 33 12.00 -7.79 14.53
C ARG A 33 12.92 -7.54 13.34
N GLN A 34 12.64 -6.51 12.54
CA GLN A 34 13.46 -6.19 11.37
C GLN A 34 14.87 -5.73 11.79
N ILE A 35 14.96 -4.83 12.78
CA ILE A 35 16.22 -4.34 13.32
C ILE A 35 17.01 -5.49 13.95
N GLU A 36 16.36 -6.29 14.81
CA GLU A 36 16.97 -7.45 15.45
C GLU A 36 17.51 -8.46 14.41
N SER A 37 16.72 -8.79 13.39
CA SER A 37 17.16 -9.70 12.32
C SER A 37 18.37 -9.16 11.55
N LYS A 38 18.39 -7.86 11.27
CA LYS A 38 19.49 -7.20 10.56
C LYS A 38 20.77 -7.21 11.39
N LEU A 39 20.69 -6.77 12.64
CA LEU A 39 21.83 -6.76 13.56
C LEU A 39 22.39 -8.17 13.79
N ASN A 40 21.51 -9.18 13.90
CA ASN A 40 21.94 -10.58 13.99
C ASN A 40 22.75 -11.04 12.77
N HIS A 41 22.32 -10.66 11.55
CA HIS A 41 23.05 -10.99 10.32
C HIS A 41 24.40 -10.27 10.23
N GLU A 42 24.48 -9.02 10.68
CA GLU A 42 25.72 -8.26 10.69
C GLU A 42 26.72 -8.79 11.72
N ALA A 43 26.24 -9.15 12.91
CA ALA A 43 27.05 -9.82 13.92
C ALA A 43 27.61 -11.16 13.42
N ASP A 44 26.79 -11.97 12.74
CA ASP A 44 27.24 -13.23 12.15
C ASP A 44 28.33 -13.00 11.10
N ARG A 45 28.12 -12.07 10.16
CA ARG A 45 29.11 -11.74 9.12
C ARG A 45 30.42 -11.23 9.70
N MET A 46 30.36 -10.37 10.72
CA MET A 46 31.54 -9.87 11.41
C MET A 46 32.36 -11.01 12.02
N ILE A 47 31.69 -11.89 12.78
CA ILE A 47 32.35 -12.99 13.47
C ILE A 47 32.92 -13.99 12.47
N ASP A 48 32.18 -14.30 11.40
CA ASP A 48 32.66 -15.19 10.34
C ASP A 48 33.91 -14.65 9.66
N LYS A 49 33.95 -13.34 9.39
CA LYS A 49 35.14 -12.70 8.80
C LYS A 49 36.35 -12.78 9.72
N LEU A 50 36.20 -12.46 11.00
CA LEU A 50 37.29 -12.53 11.97
C LEU A 50 37.78 -13.96 12.17
N HIS A 51 36.85 -14.91 12.28
CA HIS A 51 37.19 -16.33 12.42
C HIS A 51 37.93 -16.86 11.20
N THR A 52 37.46 -16.53 9.99
CA THR A 52 38.11 -16.94 8.74
C THR A 52 39.53 -16.36 8.66
N ASN A 53 39.72 -15.09 9.03
CA ASN A 53 41.04 -14.47 9.06
C ASN A 53 41.99 -15.18 10.03
N TYR A 54 41.51 -15.52 11.22
CA TYR A 54 42.29 -16.27 12.20
C TYR A 54 42.63 -17.68 11.71
N GLU A 55 41.69 -18.39 11.07
CA GLU A 55 41.97 -19.70 10.46
C GLU A 55 43.02 -19.62 9.35
N ILE A 56 42.96 -18.57 8.52
CA ILE A 56 43.98 -18.32 7.49
C ILE A 56 45.34 -18.10 8.15
N GLU A 57 45.43 -17.22 9.16
CA GLU A 57 46.68 -16.93 9.87
C GLU A 57 47.23 -18.20 10.53
N ARG A 58 46.37 -18.99 11.18
CA ARG A 58 46.75 -20.30 11.76
C ARG A 58 47.27 -21.27 10.71
N ASN A 59 46.61 -21.39 9.56
CA ASN A 59 47.02 -22.28 8.48
C ASN A 59 48.36 -21.84 7.86
N VAL A 60 48.61 -20.53 7.76
CA VAL A 60 49.90 -19.98 7.31
C VAL A 60 51.00 -20.35 8.30
N ILE A 61 50.76 -20.19 9.61
CA ILE A 61 51.73 -20.55 10.65
C ILE A 61 51.99 -22.07 10.63
N GLU A 62 50.96 -22.91 10.42
CA GLU A 62 51.10 -24.37 10.31
C GLU A 62 51.94 -24.77 9.08
N ASN A 63 51.67 -24.18 7.93
CA ASN A 63 52.46 -24.42 6.71
C ASN A 63 53.92 -23.98 6.87
N GLN A 64 54.17 -22.87 7.58
CA GLN A 64 55.53 -22.45 7.94
C GLN A 64 56.23 -23.49 8.82
N ARG A 65 55.52 -24.06 9.82
CA ARG A 65 56.09 -25.13 10.65
C ARG A 65 56.50 -26.33 9.81
N VAL A 66 55.64 -26.79 8.91
CA VAL A 66 55.93 -27.93 8.03
C VAL A 66 57.13 -27.65 7.13
N ALA A 67 57.22 -26.46 6.54
CA ALA A 67 58.35 -26.06 5.71
C ALA A 67 59.66 -25.96 6.49
N GLU A 68 59.65 -25.33 7.68
CA GLU A 68 60.82 -25.24 8.56
C GLU A 68 61.27 -26.62 9.06
N GLN A 69 60.32 -27.53 9.33
CA GLN A 69 60.61 -28.91 9.72
C GLN A 69 61.22 -29.74 8.57
N GLN A 70 60.83 -29.48 7.32
CA GLN A 70 61.43 -30.10 6.13
C GLN A 70 62.84 -29.54 5.84
N ALA A 71 63.04 -28.23 6.02
CA ALA A 71 64.32 -27.55 5.87
C ALA A 71 65.22 -27.64 7.12
N ARG A 72 64.87 -28.51 8.08
CA ARG A 72 65.55 -28.63 9.38
C ARG A 72 67.04 -28.94 9.26
N TYR A 73 67.42 -29.75 8.26
CA TYR A 73 68.82 -30.11 8.00
C TYR A 73 69.64 -28.98 7.35
N GLU A 74 68.98 -28.02 6.71
CA GLU A 74 69.60 -26.85 6.08
C GLU A 74 69.71 -25.67 7.05
N THR A 75 68.76 -25.56 7.98
CA THR A 75 68.65 -24.44 8.95
C THR A 75 69.37 -24.70 10.27
N GLY A 76 69.76 -25.96 10.54
CA GLY A 76 70.49 -26.35 11.76
C GLY A 76 69.67 -26.30 13.06
N LYS A 77 68.35 -26.04 12.98
CA LYS A 77 67.45 -25.98 14.15
C LYS A 77 67.03 -27.39 14.60
N THR A 78 66.78 -27.56 15.90
CA THR A 78 66.15 -28.79 16.41
C THR A 78 64.63 -28.72 16.26
N SER A 79 63.95 -29.87 16.21
CA SER A 79 62.48 -29.94 16.12
C SER A 79 61.84 -29.17 17.27
N GLU A 80 62.38 -29.32 18.47
CA GLU A 80 61.89 -28.65 19.68
C GLU A 80 62.01 -27.12 19.62
N GLN A 81 63.01 -26.57 18.90
CA GLN A 81 63.15 -25.14 18.70
C GLN A 81 62.08 -24.61 17.73
N ILE A 82 61.83 -25.35 16.64
CA ILE A 82 60.80 -25.03 15.65
C ILE A 82 59.40 -25.10 16.28
N ASP A 83 59.13 -26.14 17.09
CA ASP A 83 57.86 -26.30 17.77
C ASP A 83 57.61 -25.20 18.82
N LYS A 84 58.64 -24.75 19.55
CA LYS A 84 58.52 -23.61 20.47
C LYS A 84 58.26 -22.28 19.76
N GLU A 85 58.96 -22.00 18.67
CA GLU A 85 58.72 -20.80 17.86
C GLU A 85 57.30 -20.80 17.28
N PHE A 86 56.81 -21.97 16.86
CA PHE A 86 55.46 -22.18 16.37
C PHE A 86 54.40 -21.94 17.46
N GLU A 87 54.57 -22.49 18.66
CA GLU A 87 53.67 -22.25 19.79
C GLU A 87 53.60 -20.76 20.14
N GLN A 88 54.74 -20.06 20.09
CA GLN A 88 54.77 -18.63 20.36
C GLN A 88 54.07 -17.82 19.27
N LYS A 89 54.25 -18.17 17.99
CA LYS A 89 53.50 -17.56 16.87
C LYS A 89 51.99 -17.82 17.00
N GLN A 90 51.57 -19.02 17.42
CA GLN A 90 50.15 -19.32 17.68
C GLN A 90 49.57 -18.49 18.83
N LYS A 91 50.32 -18.30 19.93
CA LYS A 91 49.87 -17.45 21.04
C LYS A 91 49.67 -16.01 20.60
N VAL A 92 50.61 -15.45 19.85
CA VAL A 92 50.51 -14.08 19.32
C VAL A 92 49.30 -13.95 18.38
N ALA A 93 49.07 -14.92 17.50
CA ALA A 93 47.91 -14.93 16.61
C ALA A 93 46.58 -15.00 17.40
N MET A 94 46.53 -15.78 18.48
CA MET A 94 45.37 -15.87 19.36
C MET A 94 45.12 -14.56 20.14
N GLU A 95 46.18 -13.94 20.66
CA GLU A 95 46.07 -12.64 21.36
C GLU A 95 45.55 -11.56 20.41
N LYS A 96 46.12 -11.46 19.21
CA LYS A 96 45.67 -10.54 18.16
C LYS A 96 44.21 -10.78 17.77
N PHE A 97 43.80 -12.04 17.60
CA PHE A 97 42.40 -12.38 17.32
C PHE A 97 41.46 -11.90 18.43
N ASN A 98 41.83 -12.08 19.71
CA ASN A 98 41.02 -11.62 20.84
C ASN A 98 40.92 -10.09 20.91
N GLU A 99 42.00 -9.38 20.60
CA GLU A 99 42.01 -7.90 20.52
C GLU A 99 41.13 -7.39 19.37
N GLU A 100 41.29 -7.95 18.18
CA GLU A 100 40.46 -7.61 17.01
C GLU A 100 38.99 -7.92 17.26
N LEU A 101 38.68 -9.05 17.89
CA LEU A 101 37.33 -9.43 18.26
C LEU A 101 36.70 -8.47 19.27
N THR A 102 37.43 -8.10 20.32
CA THR A 102 36.93 -7.18 21.34
C THR A 102 36.65 -5.80 20.76
N THR A 103 37.56 -5.31 19.90
CA THR A 103 37.41 -4.03 19.20
C THR A 103 36.20 -4.07 18.26
N ALA A 104 36.07 -5.13 17.47
CA ALA A 104 34.97 -5.29 16.53
C ALA A 104 33.60 -5.36 17.24
N ILE A 105 33.50 -6.05 18.38
CA ILE A 105 32.26 -6.09 19.18
C ILE A 105 31.91 -4.71 19.73
N SER A 106 32.89 -3.94 20.22
CA SER A 106 32.67 -2.57 20.70
C SER A 106 32.18 -1.65 19.58
N ASP A 107 32.83 -1.70 18.42
CA ASP A 107 32.47 -0.86 17.28
C ASP A 107 31.11 -1.27 16.70
N PHE A 108 30.81 -2.57 16.68
CA PHE A 108 29.51 -3.10 16.33
C PHE A 108 28.41 -2.50 17.21
N ALA A 109 28.57 -2.52 18.54
CA ALA A 109 27.57 -2.00 19.46
C ALA A 109 27.29 -0.51 19.23
N LYS A 110 28.35 0.29 18.98
CA LYS A 110 28.21 1.74 18.70
C LYS A 110 27.49 1.99 17.39
N GLU A 111 27.90 1.34 16.29
CA GLU A 111 27.29 1.56 14.98
C GLU A 111 25.84 1.03 14.94
N SER A 112 25.60 -0.13 15.55
CA SER A 112 24.26 -0.72 15.68
C SER A 112 23.30 0.21 16.41
N THR A 113 23.77 0.90 17.48
CA THR A 113 22.95 1.87 18.21
C THR A 113 22.57 3.06 17.31
N LYS A 114 23.56 3.61 16.61
CA LYS A 114 23.36 4.75 15.71
C LYS A 114 22.41 4.41 14.56
N GLU A 115 22.58 3.25 13.95
CA GLU A 115 21.73 2.80 12.85
C GLU A 115 20.29 2.50 13.32
N THR A 116 20.15 1.88 14.48
CA THR A 116 18.84 1.61 15.10
C THR A 116 18.09 2.91 15.34
N VAL A 117 18.74 3.90 15.97
CA VAL A 117 18.16 5.23 16.20
C VAL A 117 17.74 5.88 14.89
N LYS A 118 18.63 5.90 13.88
CA LYS A 118 18.33 6.49 12.58
C LYS A 118 17.13 5.82 11.92
N THR A 119 17.04 4.50 11.98
CA THR A 119 15.95 3.73 11.36
C THR A 119 14.62 3.98 12.07
N VAL A 120 14.60 3.97 13.40
CA VAL A 120 13.38 4.26 14.17
C VAL A 120 12.89 5.68 13.93
N GLU A 121 13.78 6.68 13.97
CA GLU A 121 13.46 8.09 13.68
C GLU A 121 12.94 8.28 12.24
N THR A 122 13.57 7.63 11.26
CA THR A 122 13.13 7.71 9.86
C THR A 122 11.74 7.10 9.70
N LYS A 123 11.51 5.90 10.24
CA LYS A 123 10.22 5.22 10.17
C LYS A 123 9.12 5.94 10.93
N LYS A 124 9.46 6.60 12.05
CA LYS A 124 8.52 7.47 12.76
C LYS A 124 8.04 8.60 11.86
N ARG A 125 8.97 9.32 11.21
CA ARG A 125 8.64 10.40 10.26
C ARG A 125 7.88 9.91 9.02
N GLU A 126 8.22 8.74 8.49
CA GLU A 126 7.47 8.14 7.36
C GLU A 126 6.04 7.84 7.75
N ARG A 127 5.80 7.31 8.95
CA ARG A 127 4.44 7.04 9.45
C ARG A 127 3.63 8.31 9.69
N GLU A 128 4.26 9.33 10.25
CA GLU A 128 3.63 10.65 10.41
C GLU A 128 3.18 11.21 9.05
N LYS A 129 3.85 10.87 7.94
CA LYS A 129 3.42 11.22 6.58
C LYS A 129 2.32 10.30 6.04
N GLU A 130 2.45 8.97 6.19
CA GLU A 130 1.50 7.99 5.64
C GLU A 130 0.09 8.13 6.25
N THR A 131 -0.01 8.42 7.55
CA THR A 131 -1.32 8.51 8.25
C THR A 131 -2.16 9.69 7.73
N ILE A 132 -1.50 10.77 7.30
CA ILE A 132 -2.15 11.97 6.73
C ILE A 132 -2.70 11.66 5.34
N GLU A 133 -1.90 10.99 4.50
CA GLU A 133 -2.28 10.69 3.13
C GLU A 133 -3.39 9.64 3.05
N ASP A 134 -3.38 8.62 3.91
CA ASP A 134 -4.32 7.51 3.80
C ASP A 134 -5.75 7.90 4.17
N GLY A 135 -5.95 8.73 5.19
CA GLY A 135 -7.27 9.24 5.56
C GLY A 135 -7.88 10.10 4.44
N VAL A 136 -7.09 11.01 3.87
CA VAL A 136 -7.50 11.88 2.76
C VAL A 136 -7.72 11.07 1.47
N ARG A 137 -6.85 10.10 1.19
CA ARG A 137 -6.92 9.24 0.00
C ARG A 137 -8.11 8.29 0.03
N ASP A 138 -8.53 7.78 1.19
CA ASP A 138 -9.73 6.96 1.28
C ASP A 138 -11.01 7.78 1.07
N HIS A 139 -11.08 9.01 1.59
CA HIS A 139 -12.18 9.94 1.31
C HIS A 139 -12.23 10.31 -0.18
N LEU A 140 -11.08 10.60 -0.80
CA LEU A 140 -10.98 10.83 -2.24
C LEU A 140 -11.46 9.61 -3.04
N ARG A 141 -10.97 8.42 -2.70
CA ARG A 141 -11.32 7.19 -3.42
C ARG A 141 -12.82 6.89 -3.30
N GLY A 142 -13.44 7.23 -2.17
CA GLY A 142 -14.89 7.22 -1.99
C GLY A 142 -15.57 8.20 -2.96
N PHE A 143 -15.19 9.47 -2.88
CA PHE A 143 -15.73 10.54 -3.73
C PHE A 143 -15.60 10.25 -5.22
N SER A 144 -14.41 9.91 -5.72
CA SER A 144 -14.16 9.69 -7.15
C SER A 144 -15.03 8.58 -7.74
N ARG A 145 -15.41 7.57 -6.93
CA ARG A 145 -16.36 6.55 -7.38
C ARG A 145 -17.76 7.11 -7.61
N THR A 146 -18.17 8.15 -6.89
CA THR A 146 -19.51 8.75 -6.98
C THR A 146 -19.67 9.74 -8.14
N ILE A 147 -18.55 10.24 -8.70
CA ILE A 147 -18.56 11.23 -9.79
C ILE A 147 -19.35 10.74 -11.02
N PRO A 148 -19.18 9.51 -11.53
CA PRO A 148 -19.98 9.02 -12.65
C PRO A 148 -21.49 9.08 -12.38
N SER A 149 -21.93 8.66 -11.20
CA SER A 149 -23.34 8.71 -10.79
C SER A 149 -23.85 10.15 -10.71
N PHE A 150 -23.02 11.07 -10.17
CA PHE A 150 -23.33 12.50 -10.15
C PHE A 150 -23.49 13.05 -11.58
N LEU A 151 -22.56 12.76 -12.49
CA LEU A 151 -22.60 13.22 -13.88
C LEU A 151 -23.77 12.63 -14.67
N MET A 152 -24.24 11.44 -14.29
CA MET A 152 -25.46 10.87 -14.86
C MET A 152 -26.68 11.71 -14.54
N ALA A 153 -26.82 12.17 -13.29
CA ALA A 153 -27.98 12.92 -12.83
C ALA A 153 -27.90 14.43 -13.15
N TYR A 154 -26.73 15.03 -12.98
CA TYR A 154 -26.57 16.50 -13.00
C TYR A 154 -25.47 16.99 -13.95
N GLY A 155 -24.75 16.08 -14.62
CA GLY A 155 -23.61 16.43 -15.46
C GLY A 155 -24.01 17.03 -16.81
N ASP A 156 -23.33 18.11 -17.19
CA ASP A 156 -23.36 18.71 -18.51
C ASP A 156 -21.95 19.15 -18.96
N ASN A 157 -21.83 19.67 -20.18
CA ASN A 157 -20.52 20.04 -20.75
C ASN A 157 -19.86 21.27 -20.09
N THR A 158 -20.52 21.92 -19.14
CA THR A 158 -20.00 23.07 -18.37
C THR A 158 -19.37 22.65 -17.05
N VAL A 159 -19.51 21.37 -16.68
CA VAL A 159 -18.92 20.80 -15.47
C VAL A 159 -17.41 20.68 -15.61
N THR A 160 -16.71 21.34 -14.68
CA THR A 160 -15.26 21.27 -14.49
C THR A 160 -14.97 21.15 -12.99
N LEU A 161 -13.72 20.87 -12.61
CA LEU A 161 -13.29 20.83 -11.22
C LEU A 161 -13.61 22.16 -10.48
N ALA A 162 -13.55 23.28 -11.20
CA ALA A 162 -13.82 24.62 -10.66
C ALA A 162 -15.31 24.92 -10.49
N THR A 163 -16.19 24.26 -11.25
CA THR A 163 -17.65 24.48 -11.20
C THR A 163 -18.39 23.36 -10.48
N PHE A 164 -17.72 22.24 -10.17
CA PHE A 164 -18.32 21.03 -9.60
C PHE A 164 -19.12 21.28 -8.31
N ASP A 165 -18.66 22.20 -7.47
CA ASP A 165 -19.28 22.61 -6.20
C ASP A 165 -20.47 23.56 -6.36
N THR A 166 -20.77 24.01 -7.57
CA THR A 166 -21.83 25.01 -7.84
C THR A 166 -23.08 24.41 -8.50
N ILE A 167 -23.02 23.16 -8.92
CA ILE A 167 -24.06 22.53 -9.76
C ILE A 167 -25.31 22.19 -8.93
N ILE A 168 -25.13 21.75 -7.68
CA ILE A 168 -26.24 21.31 -6.83
C ILE A 168 -26.11 21.80 -5.38
N PRO A 169 -27.23 21.90 -4.63
CA PRO A 169 -27.21 22.27 -3.22
C PRO A 169 -26.48 21.25 -2.34
N ASP A 170 -25.89 21.72 -1.24
CA ASP A 170 -25.05 20.97 -0.29
C ASP A 170 -25.64 19.64 0.17
N LYS A 171 -26.94 19.63 0.47
CA LYS A 171 -27.64 18.43 0.95
C LYS A 171 -27.66 17.33 -0.12
N VAL A 172 -27.93 17.70 -1.37
CA VAL A 172 -27.97 16.76 -2.49
C VAL A 172 -26.55 16.30 -2.82
N PHE A 173 -25.57 17.20 -2.71
CA PHE A 173 -24.16 16.86 -2.88
C PHE A 173 -23.69 15.78 -1.88
N LEU A 174 -24.03 15.94 -0.60
CA LEU A 174 -23.70 14.96 0.43
C LEU A 174 -24.39 13.61 0.19
N GLU A 175 -25.67 13.62 -0.20
CA GLU A 175 -26.43 12.38 -0.47
C GLU A 175 -25.86 11.59 -1.67
N VAL A 176 -25.36 12.31 -2.69
CA VAL A 176 -24.83 11.68 -3.90
C VAL A 176 -23.37 11.26 -3.74
N THR A 177 -22.55 12.14 -3.15
CA THR A 177 -21.08 11.97 -3.13
C THR A 177 -20.54 11.41 -1.82
N SER A 178 -21.38 11.32 -0.78
CA SER A 178 -21.01 10.90 0.58
C SER A 178 -19.96 11.79 1.26
N ILE A 179 -19.68 12.97 0.70
CA ILE A 179 -18.87 14.02 1.33
C ILE A 179 -19.60 15.37 1.23
N THR A 180 -19.28 16.29 2.13
CA THR A 180 -19.81 17.66 2.10
C THR A 180 -19.09 18.51 1.04
N LEU A 181 -19.70 19.61 0.62
CA LEU A 181 -19.05 20.58 -0.26
C LEU A 181 -17.78 21.18 0.37
N ASP A 182 -17.80 21.42 1.68
CA ASP A 182 -16.62 21.95 2.38
C ASP A 182 -15.47 20.94 2.39
N GLN A 183 -15.77 19.64 2.56
CA GLN A 183 -14.78 18.59 2.40
C GLN A 183 -14.24 18.53 0.97
N PHE A 184 -15.11 18.65 -0.05
CA PHE A 184 -14.66 18.69 -1.44
C PHE A 184 -13.76 19.91 -1.72
N LYS A 185 -14.15 21.10 -1.27
CA LYS A 185 -13.35 22.33 -1.39
C LYS A 185 -12.02 22.19 -0.66
N PHE A 186 -12.00 21.62 0.53
CA PHE A 186 -10.77 21.32 1.26
C PHE A 186 -9.84 20.39 0.46
N LEU A 187 -10.38 19.36 -0.20
CA LEU A 187 -9.61 18.45 -1.07
C LEU A 187 -9.06 19.16 -2.33
N ARG A 188 -9.82 20.11 -2.89
CA ARG A 188 -9.45 20.86 -4.10
C ARG A 188 -8.46 21.99 -3.79
N ASP A 189 -8.80 22.83 -2.83
CA ASP A 189 -8.19 24.13 -2.57
C ASP A 189 -7.17 24.07 -1.42
N GLY A 190 -7.20 23.02 -0.60
CA GLY A 190 -6.38 22.89 0.60
C GLY A 190 -6.95 23.66 1.79
N GLY A 191 -6.26 23.58 2.93
CA GLY A 191 -6.64 24.29 4.15
C GLY A 191 -6.00 23.73 5.41
N ASP A 192 -6.27 24.41 6.53
CA ASP A 192 -5.83 23.95 7.85
C ASP A 192 -6.82 22.94 8.43
N TYR A 193 -6.30 21.87 9.02
CA TYR A 193 -7.10 20.89 9.74
C TYR A 193 -6.41 20.49 11.05
N VAL A 194 -7.21 20.08 12.03
CA VAL A 194 -6.70 19.57 13.31
C VAL A 194 -6.60 18.06 13.20
N GLU A 195 -5.40 17.53 13.36
CA GLU A 195 -5.19 16.09 13.35
C GLU A 195 -5.72 15.48 14.67
N GLU A 196 -6.68 14.55 14.57
CA GLU A 196 -7.34 13.97 15.75
C GLU A 196 -6.37 13.23 16.69
N GLU A 197 -5.30 12.66 16.14
CA GLU A 197 -4.31 11.89 16.91
C GLU A 197 -3.35 12.77 17.71
N THR A 198 -2.96 13.92 17.18
CA THR A 198 -1.94 14.78 17.79
C THR A 198 -2.50 16.08 18.35
N GLY A 199 -3.72 16.46 17.98
CA GLY A 199 -4.34 17.74 18.29
C GLY A 199 -3.63 18.94 17.64
N GLN A 200 -2.69 18.70 16.72
CA GLN A 200 -1.93 19.76 16.06
C GLN A 200 -2.68 20.27 14.82
N THR A 201 -2.66 21.59 14.63
CA THR A 201 -3.11 22.22 13.39
C THR A 201 -2.06 21.99 12.32
N LYS A 202 -2.44 21.30 11.24
CA LYS A 202 -1.61 21.04 10.06
C LYS A 202 -2.25 21.69 8.84
N HIS A 203 -1.40 22.08 7.88
CA HIS A 203 -1.83 22.63 6.61
C HIS A 203 -1.79 21.55 5.53
N PHE A 204 -2.84 21.44 4.74
CA PHE A 204 -2.90 20.61 3.55
C PHE A 204 -2.91 21.52 2.31
N ASP A 205 -1.95 21.36 1.41
CA ASP A 205 -1.75 22.23 0.25
C ASP A 205 -2.84 22.10 -0.84
N GLY A 206 -3.77 21.15 -0.70
CA GLY A 206 -4.83 20.93 -1.68
C GLY A 206 -4.37 20.14 -2.91
N GLN A 207 -4.95 20.48 -4.07
CA GLN A 207 -4.57 19.97 -5.40
C GLN A 207 -4.61 18.45 -5.53
N LEU A 208 -5.50 17.79 -4.79
CA LEU A 208 -5.61 16.34 -4.88
C LEU A 208 -6.23 15.87 -6.20
N PHE A 209 -6.87 16.80 -6.93
CA PHE A 209 -7.34 16.62 -8.30
C PHE A 209 -6.45 17.41 -9.24
N ASP A 210 -5.90 16.72 -10.24
CA ASP A 210 -5.37 17.40 -11.42
C ASP A 210 -6.55 17.92 -12.25
N SER A 211 -6.64 19.24 -12.41
CA SER A 211 -7.75 19.88 -13.12
C SER A 211 -7.86 19.42 -14.57
N VAL A 212 -6.73 19.21 -15.25
CA VAL A 212 -6.73 18.79 -16.66
C VAL A 212 -7.28 17.37 -16.76
N VAL A 213 -6.77 16.46 -15.92
CA VAL A 213 -7.23 15.07 -15.89
C VAL A 213 -8.69 14.97 -15.48
N PHE A 214 -9.11 15.73 -14.47
CA PHE A 214 -10.50 15.74 -13.99
C PHE A 214 -11.44 16.22 -15.08
N ASP A 215 -11.17 17.38 -15.68
CA ASP A 215 -12.04 18.00 -16.68
C ASP A 215 -12.13 17.15 -17.95
N ASP A 216 -11.02 16.54 -18.37
CA ASP A 216 -11.03 15.64 -19.52
C ASP A 216 -11.77 14.34 -19.23
N SER A 217 -11.63 13.78 -18.02
CA SER A 217 -12.41 12.61 -17.58
C SER A 217 -13.92 12.89 -17.58
N VAL A 218 -14.34 14.08 -17.14
CA VAL A 218 -15.74 14.52 -17.19
C VAL A 218 -16.24 14.58 -18.64
N LYS A 219 -15.48 15.21 -19.54
CA LYS A 219 -15.84 15.30 -20.97
C LYS A 219 -15.95 13.93 -21.62
N GLU A 220 -14.99 13.04 -21.37
CA GLU A 220 -15.00 11.68 -21.90
C GLU A 220 -16.21 10.90 -21.41
N PHE A 221 -16.51 10.98 -20.10
CA PHE A 221 -17.69 10.33 -19.52
C PHE A 221 -19.00 10.84 -20.14
N LEU A 222 -19.14 12.16 -20.33
CA LEU A 222 -20.34 12.74 -20.97
C LEU A 222 -20.45 12.38 -22.46
N ALA A 223 -19.33 12.30 -23.18
CA ALA A 223 -19.30 11.81 -24.55
C ALA A 223 -19.74 10.35 -24.63
N LEU A 224 -19.26 9.51 -23.70
CA LEU A 224 -19.66 8.11 -23.59
C LEU A 224 -21.15 7.97 -23.25
N LYS A 225 -21.66 8.76 -22.28
CA LYS A 225 -23.08 8.85 -21.94
C LYS A 225 -23.94 9.16 -23.16
N LYS A 226 -23.50 10.10 -24.01
CA LYS A 226 -24.20 10.45 -25.25
C LYS A 226 -24.11 9.34 -26.30
N LYS A 227 -22.94 8.71 -26.46
CA LYS A 227 -22.73 7.61 -27.40
C LYS A 227 -23.60 6.38 -27.06
N LEU A 228 -23.75 6.09 -25.76
CA LEU A 228 -24.50 4.96 -25.22
C LEU A 228 -25.95 5.33 -24.83
N ALA A 229 -26.47 6.46 -25.32
CA ALA A 229 -27.80 6.95 -24.96
C ALA A 229 -28.94 6.19 -25.66
N ASP A 230 -28.66 5.47 -26.75
CA ASP A 230 -29.68 4.68 -27.46
C ASP A 230 -29.86 3.31 -26.79
N TYR A 231 -30.86 3.24 -25.91
CA TYR A 231 -31.23 2.01 -25.20
C TYR A 231 -32.09 1.04 -26.04
N PHE A 232 -32.61 1.49 -27.19
CA PHE A 232 -33.45 0.66 -28.06
C PHE A 232 -32.62 -0.19 -29.03
N ASP A 233 -31.38 0.21 -29.33
CA ASP A 233 -30.48 -0.57 -30.18
C ASP A 233 -30.03 -1.88 -29.51
N GLU A 234 -30.50 -3.01 -30.05
CA GLU A 234 -30.12 -4.36 -29.59
C GLU A 234 -28.68 -4.74 -29.93
N LYS A 235 -28.04 -4.00 -30.84
CA LYS A 235 -26.63 -4.19 -31.18
C LYS A 235 -25.70 -3.50 -30.19
N SER A 236 -26.23 -2.66 -29.29
CA SER A 236 -25.45 -2.03 -28.24
C SER A 236 -25.05 -3.07 -27.19
N VAL A 237 -23.77 -3.46 -27.22
CA VAL A 237 -23.18 -4.46 -26.32
C VAL A 237 -22.77 -3.84 -24.98
N GLU A 238 -22.45 -2.54 -24.98
CA GLU A 238 -21.95 -1.80 -23.81
C GLU A 238 -23.05 -0.93 -23.20
N ASP A 239 -23.05 -0.79 -21.87
CA ASP A 239 -23.97 0.09 -21.15
C ASP A 239 -23.22 1.18 -20.38
N ILE A 240 -23.74 2.41 -20.35
CA ILE A 240 -23.12 3.51 -19.57
C ILE A 240 -23.06 3.17 -18.08
N PHE A 241 -23.99 2.36 -17.59
CA PHE A 241 -24.00 1.89 -16.21
C PHE A 241 -22.82 0.95 -15.90
N ASP A 242 -22.21 0.27 -16.89
CA ASP A 242 -21.04 -0.58 -16.69
C ASP A 242 -19.79 0.21 -16.28
N TYR A 243 -19.78 1.52 -16.57
CA TYR A 243 -18.70 2.45 -16.22
C TYR A 243 -18.92 3.13 -14.86
N ILE A 244 -20.00 2.79 -14.15
CA ILE A 244 -20.31 3.34 -12.83
C ILE A 244 -19.89 2.33 -11.75
N PRO A 245 -18.89 2.64 -10.91
CA PRO A 245 -18.47 1.74 -9.86
C PRO A 245 -19.61 1.43 -8.87
N PRO A 246 -19.69 0.19 -8.35
CA PRO A 246 -20.70 -0.16 -7.36
C PRO A 246 -20.49 0.66 -6.08
N GLN A 247 -21.55 1.34 -5.62
CA GLN A 247 -21.52 2.11 -4.39
C GLN A 247 -21.97 1.27 -3.19
N LYS A 248 -21.41 1.58 -2.01
CA LYS A 248 -21.85 0.97 -0.73
C LYS A 248 -23.19 1.53 -0.24
N THR A 249 -23.50 2.77 -0.62
CA THR A 249 -24.80 3.39 -0.34
C THR A 249 -25.86 2.79 -1.24
N ASN A 250 -27.13 3.02 -0.91
CA ASN A 250 -28.32 2.42 -1.51
C ASN A 250 -28.52 2.80 -3.01
N GLN A 251 -27.49 3.20 -3.74
CA GLN A 251 -27.47 3.55 -5.16
C GLN A 251 -27.16 2.34 -6.07
N ILE A 252 -27.30 1.12 -5.57
CA ILE A 252 -27.18 -0.10 -6.39
C ILE A 252 -28.33 -0.10 -7.39
N PHE A 253 -28.02 0.07 -8.67
CA PHE A 253 -28.96 -0.18 -9.75
C PHE A 253 -28.99 -1.68 -10.07
N THR A 254 -30.15 -2.18 -10.51
CA THR A 254 -30.30 -3.57 -10.92
C THR A 254 -29.55 -3.80 -12.24
N PRO A 255 -28.60 -4.74 -12.32
CA PRO A 255 -27.89 -5.02 -13.57
C PRO A 255 -28.86 -5.38 -14.71
N LYS A 256 -28.55 -4.94 -15.93
CA LYS A 256 -29.40 -5.10 -17.12
C LYS A 256 -29.83 -6.54 -17.38
N THR A 257 -28.92 -7.50 -17.16
CA THR A 257 -29.21 -8.93 -17.29
C THR A 257 -30.29 -9.40 -16.32
N MET A 258 -30.27 -8.89 -15.09
CA MET A 258 -31.29 -9.20 -14.09
C MET A 258 -32.60 -8.48 -14.42
N VAL A 259 -32.56 -7.24 -14.88
CA VAL A 259 -33.75 -6.50 -15.33
C VAL A 259 -34.49 -7.25 -16.44
N LYS A 260 -33.77 -7.72 -17.48
CA LYS A 260 -34.37 -8.53 -18.54
C LYS A 260 -35.07 -9.77 -18.00
N LYS A 261 -34.38 -10.50 -17.10
CA LYS A 261 -34.97 -11.67 -16.43
C LYS A 261 -36.22 -11.33 -15.62
N MET A 262 -36.23 -10.19 -14.92
CA MET A 262 -37.40 -9.74 -14.16
C MET A 262 -38.60 -9.43 -15.08
N VAL A 263 -38.34 -8.80 -16.24
CA VAL A 263 -39.37 -8.52 -17.24
C VAL A 263 -39.86 -9.82 -17.92
N ASP A 264 -38.97 -10.77 -18.19
CA ASP A 264 -39.36 -12.10 -18.69
C ASP A 264 -40.23 -12.86 -17.69
N MET A 265 -39.90 -12.79 -16.40
CA MET A 265 -40.73 -13.40 -15.34
C MET A 265 -42.10 -12.72 -15.24
N LEU A 266 -42.16 -11.39 -15.38
CA LEU A 266 -43.44 -10.66 -15.40
C LEU A 266 -44.35 -11.15 -16.54
N GLU A 267 -43.79 -11.39 -17.72
CA GLU A 267 -44.50 -11.94 -18.87
C GLU A 267 -44.95 -13.39 -18.66
N GLN A 268 -44.13 -14.21 -18.00
CA GLN A 268 -44.48 -15.59 -17.65
C GLN A 268 -45.67 -15.64 -16.67
N GLU A 269 -45.70 -14.73 -15.69
CA GLU A 269 -46.78 -14.64 -14.72
C GLU A 269 -48.05 -14.01 -15.33
N ASN A 270 -47.90 -13.10 -16.30
CA ASN A 270 -48.99 -12.41 -16.97
C ASN A 270 -48.80 -12.49 -18.50
N PRO A 271 -49.13 -13.63 -19.13
CA PRO A 271 -48.92 -13.82 -20.57
C PRO A 271 -49.61 -12.75 -21.42
N GLY A 272 -48.85 -12.16 -22.36
CA GLY A 272 -49.35 -11.12 -23.27
C GLY A 272 -49.57 -9.75 -22.62
N CYS A 273 -49.10 -9.51 -21.39
CA CYS A 273 -49.31 -8.24 -20.71
C CYS A 273 -48.72 -7.02 -21.44
N PHE A 274 -47.70 -7.21 -22.28
CA PHE A 274 -47.09 -6.15 -23.08
C PHE A 274 -47.86 -5.84 -24.40
N ASP A 275 -48.85 -6.65 -24.75
CA ASP A 275 -49.69 -6.44 -25.95
C ASP A 275 -51.03 -5.76 -25.62
N MET A 276 -51.25 -5.40 -24.35
CA MET A 276 -52.51 -4.88 -23.85
C MET A 276 -52.43 -3.36 -23.62
N PRO A 277 -53.11 -2.52 -24.43
CA PRO A 277 -52.98 -1.06 -24.35
C PRO A 277 -53.63 -0.44 -23.10
N ASP A 278 -54.49 -1.18 -22.39
CA ASP A 278 -55.17 -0.76 -21.18
C ASP A 278 -54.39 -1.09 -19.89
N LYS A 279 -53.25 -1.78 -20.00
CA LYS A 279 -52.41 -2.14 -18.85
C LYS A 279 -51.47 -1.02 -18.43
N THR A 280 -51.21 -0.97 -17.13
CA THR A 280 -50.29 -0.01 -16.52
C THR A 280 -49.18 -0.76 -15.78
N PHE A 281 -47.97 -0.21 -15.88
CA PHE A 281 -46.78 -0.73 -15.22
C PHE A 281 -46.26 0.33 -14.25
N ILE A 282 -45.79 -0.09 -13.09
CA ILE A 282 -45.30 0.82 -12.04
C ILE A 282 -44.06 0.24 -11.36
N ASP A 283 -43.05 1.08 -11.20
CA ASP A 283 -41.90 0.84 -10.33
C ASP A 283 -41.99 1.80 -9.15
N LEU A 284 -42.43 1.26 -8.00
CA LEU A 284 -42.64 2.04 -6.77
C LEU A 284 -41.33 2.56 -6.16
N TYR A 285 -40.18 2.04 -6.61
CA TYR A 285 -38.87 2.41 -6.07
C TYR A 285 -37.85 2.62 -7.19
N MET A 286 -38.26 3.41 -8.19
CA MET A 286 -37.46 3.69 -9.37
C MET A 286 -36.18 4.45 -9.03
N LYS A 287 -35.04 3.85 -9.40
CA LYS A 287 -33.71 4.49 -9.32
C LYS A 287 -33.16 4.80 -10.70
N SER A 288 -32.42 3.87 -11.30
CA SER A 288 -31.83 4.04 -12.64
C SER A 288 -32.86 4.04 -13.77
N GLY A 289 -34.11 3.70 -13.49
CA GLY A 289 -35.17 3.57 -14.50
C GLY A 289 -35.04 2.33 -15.39
N LEU A 290 -33.99 1.52 -15.24
CA LEU A 290 -33.71 0.38 -16.13
C LEU A 290 -34.88 -0.59 -16.27
N TYR A 291 -35.60 -0.86 -15.18
CA TYR A 291 -36.76 -1.76 -15.20
C TYR A 291 -37.91 -1.21 -16.06
N ILE A 292 -38.27 0.06 -15.86
CA ILE A 292 -39.27 0.74 -16.68
C ILE A 292 -38.80 0.87 -18.14
N THR A 293 -37.52 1.17 -18.38
CA THR A 293 -36.96 1.24 -19.74
C THR A 293 -37.11 -0.08 -20.48
N GLU A 294 -36.82 -1.22 -19.83
CA GLU A 294 -36.99 -2.54 -20.45
C GLU A 294 -38.48 -2.86 -20.71
N ILE A 295 -39.38 -2.48 -19.81
CA ILE A 295 -40.83 -2.59 -20.05
C ILE A 295 -41.25 -1.76 -21.26
N VAL A 296 -40.85 -0.49 -21.33
CA VAL A 296 -41.15 0.40 -22.47
C VAL A 296 -40.57 -0.17 -23.76
N LYS A 297 -39.39 -0.79 -23.72
CA LYS A 297 -38.80 -1.47 -24.87
C LYS A 297 -39.68 -2.63 -25.37
N ARG A 298 -40.19 -3.49 -24.48
CA ARG A 298 -41.13 -4.56 -24.85
C ARG A 298 -42.42 -4.02 -25.47
N LEU A 299 -42.99 -2.98 -24.86
CA LEU A 299 -44.19 -2.31 -25.38
C LEU A 299 -43.95 -1.72 -26.78
N TYR A 300 -42.82 -1.06 -26.99
CA TYR A 300 -42.46 -0.46 -28.28
C TYR A 300 -42.19 -1.51 -29.37
N GLN A 301 -41.70 -2.69 -28.98
CA GLN A 301 -41.42 -3.80 -29.88
C GLN A 301 -42.63 -4.67 -30.19
N SER A 302 -43.69 -4.65 -29.37
CA SER A 302 -44.93 -5.39 -29.61
C SER A 302 -45.56 -5.00 -30.95
N ASP A 303 -45.86 -6.00 -31.78
CA ASP A 303 -46.54 -5.77 -33.06
C ASP A 303 -48.02 -5.43 -32.87
N GLU A 304 -48.64 -5.88 -31.77
CA GLU A 304 -50.03 -5.56 -31.45
C GLU A 304 -50.17 -4.11 -30.99
N MET A 305 -49.20 -3.59 -30.23
CA MET A 305 -49.15 -2.18 -29.81
C MET A 305 -48.83 -1.22 -30.95
N LYS A 306 -48.25 -1.70 -32.07
CA LYS A 306 -47.95 -0.90 -33.27
C LYS A 306 -49.14 -0.77 -34.23
N LYS A 307 -50.17 -1.60 -34.08
CA LYS A 307 -51.39 -1.57 -34.91
C LYS A 307 -52.31 -0.44 -34.48
#